data_AF-A0A1Q3C670-F1
#
_entry.id   AF-A0A1Q3C670-F1
#
_cell.length_a   1.000
_cell.length_b   1.000
_cell.length_c   1.000
_cell.angle_alpha   90.00
_cell.angle_beta   90.00
_cell.angle_gamma   90.00
#
_symmetry.space_group_name_H-M   'P 1'
#
loop_
_entity.id
_entity.type
_entity.pdbx_description
1 polymer ?
#
loop_
_entity_poly.entity_id
_entity_poly.type
_entity_poly.pdbx_seq_one_letter_code
_entity_poly.pdbx_strand_id
1 'polypeptide(L)'
;MSDGGLTVVDGTELRSVSASLPESNDGVWRVAQVLDFAESKVSASLFGLSLPKNLKSSALKRLLDSQDDVAFRSTDLDTDHASKLLVDYIYAIADELKDNPLVISILDGNTLRQFLEDEDDFAMIAENLFTDLDTTDKGKISKNEIPNALGYMGVEMGVPPISEFPLLNDILNKHGAEGEEELGQAQFAQVLQAVLQDLADALAEKLVVFVRNIKITNGSKLRKLLSNEKQLNNVIEKIFRERDNKKDVIGSIEIIRGFLEENGKELGLPPSEANEAVVLLYDAVFADLGSAKNAFKEDDEFRELVKDILEKFA
;
A
#
# COMPACT_ATOMS: atom_id res chain seq x y z
N MET A 1 17.83 -12.99 -1.04
CA MET A 1 17.26 -11.64 -0.89
C MET A 1 15.75 -11.84 -0.84
N SER A 2 15.23 -12.12 0.36
CA SER A 2 13.81 -12.35 0.60
C SER A 2 13.06 -11.04 0.35
N ASP A 3 12.23 -11.00 -0.69
CA ASP A 3 11.29 -9.91 -0.90
C ASP A 3 10.25 -10.04 0.23
N GLY A 4 10.37 -9.22 1.27
CA GLY A 4 9.85 -9.41 2.64
C GLY A 4 8.33 -9.49 2.80
N GLY A 5 7.69 -10.45 2.14
CA GLY A 5 6.26 -10.70 2.23
C GLY A 5 5.38 -9.53 1.75
N LEU A 6 5.93 -8.59 0.98
CA LEU A 6 5.19 -7.45 0.44
C LEU A 6 4.42 -7.84 -0.81
N THR A 7 3.14 -7.49 -0.85
CA THR A 7 2.26 -7.71 -2.00
C THR A 7 1.61 -6.41 -2.41
N VAL A 8 1.59 -6.12 -3.70
CA VAL A 8 0.87 -4.97 -4.27
C VAL A 8 -0.55 -5.40 -4.66
N VAL A 9 -1.54 -4.65 -4.19
CA VAL A 9 -2.95 -4.85 -4.48
C VAL A 9 -3.46 -3.67 -5.29
N ASP A 10 -3.73 -3.90 -6.58
CA ASP A 10 -4.14 -2.88 -7.55
C ASP A 10 -5.62 -3.01 -7.99
N GLY A 11 -6.36 -3.96 -7.41
CA GLY A 11 -7.77 -4.18 -7.68
C GLY A 11 -8.06 -5.01 -8.94
N THR A 12 -7.06 -5.52 -9.65
CA THR A 12 -7.26 -6.37 -10.84
C THR A 12 -8.11 -7.60 -10.52
N GLU A 13 -7.81 -8.27 -9.39
CA GLU A 13 -8.54 -9.45 -8.92
C GLU A 13 -10.04 -9.18 -8.66
N LEU A 14 -10.41 -7.94 -8.36
CA LEU A 14 -11.81 -7.59 -8.05
C LEU A 14 -12.72 -7.57 -9.28
N ARG A 15 -12.13 -7.49 -10.48
CA ARG A 15 -12.90 -7.48 -11.74
C ARG A 15 -13.48 -8.83 -12.11
N SER A 16 -12.89 -9.92 -11.61
CA SER A 16 -13.32 -11.30 -11.86
C SER A 16 -14.17 -11.88 -10.72
N VAL A 17 -14.41 -11.10 -9.64
CA VAL A 17 -15.16 -11.57 -8.48
C VAL A 17 -16.61 -11.86 -8.87
N SER A 18 -17.02 -13.12 -8.71
CA SER A 18 -18.41 -13.52 -8.83
C SER A 18 -19.21 -12.92 -7.66
N ALA A 19 -19.94 -11.84 -7.94
CA ALA A 19 -20.76 -11.15 -6.97
C ALA A 19 -22.23 -11.50 -7.18
N SER A 20 -22.80 -12.28 -6.25
CA SER A 20 -24.23 -12.56 -6.16
C SER A 20 -24.70 -12.30 -4.74
N LEU A 21 -25.87 -11.68 -4.61
CA LEU A 21 -26.51 -11.49 -3.32
C LEU A 21 -27.07 -12.82 -2.82
N PRO A 22 -27.08 -13.05 -1.49
CA PRO A 22 -27.83 -14.17 -0.91
C PRO A 22 -29.32 -14.05 -1.23
N GLU A 23 -30.09 -15.13 -1.09
CA GLU A 23 -31.56 -15.04 -1.17
C GLU A 23 -32.11 -14.22 0.01
N SER A 24 -32.96 -13.23 -0.26
CA SER A 24 -33.70 -12.50 0.78
C SER A 24 -35.17 -12.93 0.81
N ASN A 25 -35.70 -13.12 2.02
CA ASN A 25 -37.07 -13.59 2.21
C ASN A 25 -38.13 -12.59 1.70
N ASP A 26 -37.82 -11.29 1.74
CA ASP A 26 -38.76 -10.21 1.39
C ASP A 26 -38.41 -9.48 0.08
N GLY A 27 -37.32 -9.86 -0.60
CA GLY A 27 -36.88 -9.25 -1.87
C GLY A 27 -36.34 -7.81 -1.77
N VAL A 28 -36.31 -7.23 -0.57
CA VAL A 28 -35.88 -5.86 -0.27
C VAL A 28 -34.52 -5.86 0.43
N TRP A 29 -33.64 -4.96 -0.01
CA TRP A 29 -32.27 -4.81 0.48
C TRP A 29 -32.00 -3.38 0.89
N ARG A 30 -31.47 -3.17 2.09
CA ARG A 30 -30.96 -1.85 2.45
C ARG A 30 -29.59 -1.63 1.83
N VAL A 31 -29.33 -0.44 1.30
CA VAL A 31 -28.02 -0.06 0.72
C VAL A 31 -26.86 -0.40 1.65
N ALA A 32 -26.96 -0.08 2.95
CA ALA A 32 -25.92 -0.43 3.92
C ALA A 32 -25.57 -1.93 3.94
N GLN A 33 -26.57 -2.81 3.84
CA GLN A 33 -26.35 -4.27 3.83
C GLN A 33 -25.65 -4.72 2.55
N VAL A 34 -26.00 -4.12 1.41
CA VAL A 34 -25.34 -4.39 0.13
C VAL A 34 -23.88 -3.97 0.17
N LEU A 35 -23.59 -2.78 0.73
CA LEU A 35 -22.22 -2.30 0.89
C LEU A 35 -21.41 -3.17 1.85
N ASP A 36 -21.95 -3.55 3.02
CA ASP A 36 -21.25 -4.43 3.97
C ASP A 36 -20.94 -5.80 3.34
N PHE A 37 -21.87 -6.35 2.56
CA PHE A 37 -21.65 -7.59 1.82
C PHE A 37 -20.57 -7.45 0.74
N ALA A 38 -20.61 -6.35 -0.02
CA ALA A 38 -19.58 -6.04 -1.01
C ALA A 38 -18.19 -5.91 -0.36
N GLU A 39 -18.09 -5.18 0.75
CA GLU A 39 -16.85 -5.02 1.50
C GLU A 39 -16.31 -6.36 2.02
N SER A 40 -17.20 -7.25 2.50
CA SER A 40 -16.83 -8.60 2.91
C SER A 40 -16.29 -9.44 1.74
N LYS A 41 -16.93 -9.37 0.56
CA LYS A 41 -16.46 -10.06 -0.65
C LYS A 41 -15.11 -9.54 -1.11
N VAL A 42 -14.94 -8.22 -1.18
CA VAL A 42 -13.67 -7.59 -1.53
C VAL A 42 -12.58 -7.97 -0.52
N SER A 43 -12.88 -7.92 0.78
CA SER A 43 -11.95 -8.34 1.82
C SER A 43 -11.49 -9.78 1.61
N ALA A 44 -12.42 -10.72 1.38
CA ALA A 44 -12.09 -12.12 1.12
C ALA A 44 -11.22 -12.30 -0.14
N SER A 45 -11.50 -11.55 -1.21
CA SER A 45 -10.68 -11.55 -2.43
C SER A 45 -9.29 -10.93 -2.25
N LEU A 46 -9.11 -10.12 -1.20
CA LEU A 46 -7.86 -9.44 -0.86
C LEU A 46 -7.26 -10.00 0.43
N PHE A 47 -7.20 -11.33 0.56
CA PHE A 47 -6.55 -12.03 1.68
C PHE A 47 -7.17 -11.74 3.07
N GLY A 48 -8.46 -11.40 3.13
CA GLY A 48 -9.13 -11.02 4.37
C GLY A 48 -8.77 -9.62 4.86
N LEU A 49 -8.18 -8.78 4.00
CA LEU A 49 -7.75 -7.43 4.35
C LEU A 49 -8.94 -6.57 4.83
N SER A 50 -8.75 -5.87 5.95
CA SER A 50 -9.67 -4.81 6.37
C SER A 50 -9.46 -3.58 5.50
N LEU A 51 -10.47 -3.21 4.72
CA LEU A 51 -10.35 -2.14 3.74
C LEU A 51 -10.17 -0.76 4.42
N PRO A 52 -9.19 0.05 3.98
CA PRO A 52 -8.99 1.40 4.50
C PRO A 52 -10.23 2.29 4.33
N LYS A 53 -10.52 3.13 5.33
CA LYS A 53 -11.69 4.03 5.30
C LYS A 53 -11.69 4.98 4.10
N ASN A 54 -10.52 5.50 3.71
CA ASN A 54 -10.38 6.36 2.53
C ASN A 54 -10.74 5.62 1.24
N LEU A 55 -10.37 4.34 1.11
CA LEU A 55 -10.74 3.51 -0.04
C LEU A 55 -12.26 3.35 -0.14
N LYS A 56 -12.91 2.97 0.97
CA LYS A 56 -14.37 2.83 1.05
C LYS A 56 -15.09 4.12 0.67
N SER A 57 -14.63 5.25 1.22
CA SER A 57 -15.20 6.57 0.97
C SER A 57 -15.00 7.05 -0.47
N SER A 58 -13.81 6.83 -1.05
CA SER A 58 -13.54 7.19 -2.45
C SER A 58 -14.38 6.36 -3.41
N ALA A 59 -14.49 5.05 -3.19
CA ALA A 59 -15.34 4.17 -4.00
C ALA A 59 -16.82 4.61 -3.93
N LEU A 60 -17.32 4.92 -2.73
CA LEU A 60 -18.71 5.34 -2.56
C LEU A 60 -19.00 6.68 -3.25
N LYS A 61 -18.08 7.64 -3.17
CA LYS A 61 -18.21 8.93 -3.88
C LYS A 61 -18.30 8.78 -5.40
N ARG A 62 -17.74 7.72 -5.98
CA ARG A 62 -17.87 7.44 -7.42
C ARG A 62 -19.28 6.99 -7.81
N LEU A 63 -20.06 6.49 -6.86
CA LEU A 63 -21.46 6.08 -7.06
C LEU A 63 -22.46 7.20 -6.74
N LEU A 64 -22.07 8.12 -5.86
CA LEU A 64 -22.92 9.22 -5.40
C LEU A 64 -22.77 10.43 -6.33
N ASP A 65 -23.74 10.65 -7.21
CA ASP A 65 -23.91 11.91 -7.95
C ASP A 65 -24.42 13.02 -7.01
N SER A 66 -23.66 13.38 -5.97
CA SER A 66 -23.92 14.44 -4.97
C SER A 66 -25.01 14.20 -3.92
N GLN A 67 -25.45 12.96 -3.69
CA GLN A 67 -26.37 12.63 -2.59
C GLN A 67 -25.71 12.58 -1.21
N ASP A 68 -26.50 12.85 -0.16
CA ASP A 68 -26.11 12.67 1.25
C ASP A 68 -25.89 11.17 1.57
N ASP A 69 -24.68 10.83 2.03
CA ASP A 69 -24.23 9.46 2.32
C ASP A 69 -25.16 8.75 3.35
N VAL A 70 -25.61 9.49 4.37
CA VAL A 70 -26.46 8.92 5.43
C VAL A 70 -27.84 8.55 4.90
N ALA A 71 -28.45 9.42 4.10
CA ALA A 71 -29.73 9.16 3.46
C ALA A 71 -29.62 8.02 2.44
N PHE A 72 -28.54 8.00 1.65
CA PHE A 72 -28.30 6.96 0.66
C PHE A 72 -28.22 5.57 1.30
N ARG A 73 -27.42 5.41 2.37
CA ARG A 73 -27.25 4.13 3.07
C ARG A 73 -28.53 3.58 3.69
N SER A 74 -29.50 4.44 3.97
CA SER A 74 -30.79 4.08 4.57
C SER A 74 -31.85 3.73 3.51
N THR A 75 -31.52 3.81 2.23
CA THR A 75 -32.46 3.55 1.13
C THR A 75 -32.66 2.04 0.95
N ASP A 76 -33.90 1.66 0.66
CA ASP A 76 -34.28 0.30 0.32
C ASP A 76 -34.29 0.11 -1.20
N LEU A 77 -33.76 -1.03 -1.65
CA LEU A 77 -33.64 -1.42 -3.05
C LEU A 77 -34.37 -2.75 -3.27
N ASP A 78 -34.93 -2.93 -4.46
CA ASP A 78 -35.27 -4.27 -4.92
C ASP A 78 -33.99 -5.07 -5.25
N THR A 79 -34.18 -6.37 -5.51
CA THR A 79 -33.06 -7.29 -5.73
C THR A 79 -32.22 -6.93 -6.96
N ASP A 80 -32.83 -6.46 -8.06
CA ASP A 80 -32.10 -6.12 -9.28
C ASP A 80 -31.21 -4.89 -9.07
N HIS A 81 -31.75 -3.84 -8.44
CA HIS A 81 -30.99 -2.64 -8.11
C HIS A 81 -29.90 -2.92 -7.06
N ALA A 82 -30.17 -3.80 -6.09
CA ALA A 82 -29.19 -4.22 -5.09
C ALA A 82 -28.04 -5.02 -5.74
N SER A 83 -28.34 -5.95 -6.64
CA SER A 83 -27.33 -6.71 -7.39
C SER A 83 -26.46 -5.80 -8.25
N LYS A 84 -27.07 -4.81 -8.92
CA LYS A 84 -26.32 -3.82 -9.69
C LYS A 84 -25.41 -2.99 -8.80
N LEU A 85 -25.93 -2.46 -7.68
CA LEU A 85 -25.15 -1.67 -6.72
C LEU A 85 -23.94 -2.45 -6.17
N LEU A 86 -24.13 -3.74 -5.86
CA LEU A 86 -23.07 -4.63 -5.40
C LEU A 86 -21.90 -4.66 -6.39
N VAL A 87 -22.19 -4.91 -7.68
CA VAL A 87 -21.16 -4.98 -8.73
C VAL A 87 -20.53 -3.62 -8.96
N ASP A 88 -21.35 -2.56 -9.06
CA ASP A 88 -20.87 -1.20 -9.29
C ASP A 88 -19.93 -0.74 -8.16
N TYR A 89 -20.23 -1.08 -6.90
CA TYR A 89 -19.37 -0.74 -5.77
C TYR A 89 -18.05 -1.52 -5.75
N ILE A 90 -18.07 -2.83 -6.04
CA ILE A 90 -16.85 -3.63 -6.17
C ILE A 90 -15.95 -3.05 -7.27
N TYR A 91 -16.54 -2.65 -8.41
CA TYR A 91 -15.82 -2.00 -9.49
C TYR A 91 -15.29 -0.62 -9.13
N ALA A 92 -16.04 0.16 -8.36
CA ALA A 92 -15.57 1.45 -7.84
C ALA A 92 -14.36 1.28 -6.92
N ILE A 93 -14.32 0.23 -6.09
CA ILE A 93 -13.14 -0.13 -5.28
C ILE A 93 -11.98 -0.54 -6.19
N ALA A 94 -12.22 -1.40 -7.19
CA ALA A 94 -11.21 -1.84 -8.15
C ALA A 94 -10.56 -0.65 -8.88
N ASP A 95 -11.38 0.32 -9.33
CA ASP A 95 -10.87 1.51 -9.99
C ASP A 95 -10.10 2.45 -9.06
N GLU A 96 -10.48 2.50 -7.78
CA GLU A 96 -9.72 3.27 -6.79
C GLU A 96 -8.36 2.63 -6.50
N LEU A 97 -8.30 1.31 -6.35
CA LEU A 97 -7.06 0.56 -6.17
C LEU A 97 -6.16 0.63 -7.40
N LYS A 98 -6.73 0.69 -8.61
CA LYS A 98 -5.95 0.87 -9.85
C LYS A 98 -5.18 2.20 -9.85
N ASP A 99 -5.82 3.25 -9.33
CA ASP A 99 -5.24 4.60 -9.24
C ASP A 99 -4.34 4.79 -8.02
N ASN A 100 -4.66 4.11 -6.93
CA ASN A 100 -3.97 4.20 -5.66
C ASN A 100 -3.81 2.77 -5.08
N PRO A 101 -2.86 1.97 -5.61
CA PRO A 101 -2.63 0.61 -5.14
C PRO A 101 -2.23 0.60 -3.67
N LEU A 102 -2.57 -0.49 -2.99
CA LEU A 102 -2.13 -0.74 -1.62
C LEU A 102 -0.92 -1.66 -1.63
N VAL A 103 0.03 -1.39 -0.73
CA VAL A 103 1.06 -2.38 -0.37
C VAL A 103 0.60 -3.04 0.91
N ILE A 104 0.57 -4.36 0.92
CA ILE A 104 0.22 -5.15 2.10
C ILE A 104 1.39 -6.06 2.47
N SER A 105 1.50 -6.38 3.75
CA SER A 105 2.32 -7.49 4.23
C SER A 105 1.41 -8.65 4.60
N ILE A 106 1.78 -9.85 4.20
CA ILE A 106 1.08 -11.09 4.54
C ILE A 106 2.00 -11.90 5.45
N LEU A 107 1.58 -12.10 6.70
CA LEU A 107 2.31 -12.88 7.68
C LEU A 107 1.60 -14.22 7.87
N ASP A 108 2.16 -15.26 7.26
CA ASP A 108 1.63 -16.65 7.24
C ASP A 108 2.57 -17.64 7.94
N GLY A 109 3.61 -17.12 8.61
CA GLY A 109 4.63 -17.89 9.31
C GLY A 109 5.75 -18.43 8.43
N ASN A 110 5.68 -18.33 7.09
CA ASN A 110 6.72 -18.89 6.22
C ASN A 110 8.07 -18.19 6.40
N THR A 111 8.09 -16.86 6.55
CA THR A 111 9.32 -16.10 6.82
C THR A 111 10.00 -16.57 8.11
N LEU A 112 9.22 -16.84 9.16
CA LEU A 112 9.76 -17.36 10.42
C LEU A 112 10.31 -18.78 10.26
N ARG A 113 9.60 -19.66 9.53
CA ARG A 113 10.11 -21.01 9.26
C ARG A 113 11.41 -20.99 8.47
N GLN A 114 11.55 -20.09 7.49
CA GLN A 114 12.81 -19.94 6.75
C GLN A 114 13.99 -19.63 7.67
N PHE A 115 13.82 -18.73 8.64
CA PHE A 115 14.87 -18.45 9.62
C PHE A 115 15.15 -19.64 10.55
N LEU A 116 14.14 -20.44 10.88
CA LEU A 116 14.27 -21.59 11.77
C LEU A 116 14.81 -22.85 11.07
N GLU A 117 14.75 -22.91 9.73
CA GLU A 117 15.20 -24.06 8.93
C GLU A 117 16.74 -24.18 8.88
N ASP A 118 17.45 -23.04 8.93
CA ASP A 118 18.92 -23.00 8.99
C ASP A 118 19.39 -22.59 10.39
N GLU A 119 20.07 -23.51 11.08
CA GLU A 119 20.55 -23.31 12.45
C GLU A 119 21.56 -22.16 12.56
N ASP A 120 22.39 -21.94 11.52
CA ASP A 120 23.38 -20.88 11.52
C ASP A 120 22.72 -19.50 11.34
N ASP A 121 21.70 -19.41 10.47
CA ASP A 121 20.92 -18.18 10.27
C ASP A 121 20.15 -17.81 11.55
N PHE A 122 19.49 -18.78 12.19
CA PHE A 122 18.81 -18.56 13.46
C PHE A 122 19.78 -18.14 14.56
N ALA A 123 20.92 -18.83 14.69
CA ALA A 123 21.92 -18.53 15.71
C ALA A 123 22.45 -17.10 15.56
N MET A 124 22.72 -16.66 14.33
CA MET A 124 23.14 -15.29 14.05
C MET A 124 22.08 -14.25 14.43
N ILE A 125 20.80 -14.49 14.11
CA ILE A 125 19.69 -13.60 14.50
C ILE A 125 19.56 -13.54 16.02
N ALA A 126 19.57 -14.68 16.71
CA ALA A 126 19.43 -14.75 18.15
C ALA A 126 20.61 -14.08 18.88
N GLU A 127 21.83 -14.24 18.37
CA GLU A 127 23.02 -13.56 18.87
C GLU A 127 22.91 -12.05 18.72
N ASN A 128 22.59 -11.55 17.53
CA ASN A 128 22.44 -10.10 17.28
C ASN A 128 21.38 -9.49 18.21
N LEU A 129 20.21 -10.13 18.32
CA LEU A 129 19.14 -9.68 19.21
C LEU A 129 19.57 -9.67 20.68
N PHE A 130 20.28 -10.71 21.13
CA PHE A 130 20.78 -10.78 22.50
C PHE A 130 21.77 -9.66 22.79
N THR A 131 22.73 -9.41 21.88
CA THR A 131 23.71 -8.33 22.03
C THR A 131 23.05 -6.95 22.06
N ASP A 132 22.04 -6.72 21.22
CA ASP A 132 21.30 -5.45 21.20
C ASP A 132 20.48 -5.24 22.49
N LEU A 133 19.96 -6.32 23.09
CA LEU A 133 19.18 -6.29 24.33
C LEU A 133 20.06 -6.22 25.59
N ASP A 134 21.24 -6.85 25.61
CA ASP A 134 22.21 -6.76 26.71
C ASP A 134 23.01 -5.45 26.66
N THR A 135 22.28 -4.34 26.74
CA THR A 135 22.85 -2.97 26.69
C THR A 135 23.88 -2.68 27.79
N THR A 136 23.95 -3.53 28.83
CA THR A 136 24.89 -3.39 29.94
C THR A 136 26.06 -4.38 29.88
N ASP A 137 26.13 -5.22 28.85
CA ASP A 137 27.17 -6.23 28.63
C ASP A 137 27.42 -7.12 29.86
N LYS A 138 26.33 -7.60 30.47
CA LYS A 138 26.40 -8.48 31.65
C LYS A 138 26.56 -9.95 31.26
N GLY A 139 26.39 -10.28 29.98
CA GLY A 139 26.27 -11.63 29.46
C GLY A 139 24.94 -12.30 29.81
N LYS A 140 23.93 -11.52 30.24
CA LYS A 140 22.62 -11.99 30.68
C LYS A 140 21.55 -10.93 30.50
N ILE A 141 20.37 -11.35 30.07
CA ILE A 141 19.18 -10.49 29.96
C ILE A 141 17.99 -11.14 30.66
N SER A 142 17.03 -10.32 31.09
CA SER A 142 15.79 -10.83 31.69
C SER A 142 14.96 -11.55 30.62
N LYS A 143 14.28 -12.63 31.00
CA LYS A 143 13.39 -13.36 30.09
C LYS A 143 12.22 -12.51 29.59
N ASN A 144 11.82 -11.48 30.33
CA ASN A 144 10.84 -10.47 29.91
C ASN A 144 11.32 -9.58 28.73
N GLU A 145 12.54 -9.77 28.23
CA GLU A 145 13.06 -9.14 27.00
C GLU A 145 12.66 -9.90 25.72
N ILE A 146 12.11 -11.11 25.81
CA ILE A 146 11.64 -11.87 24.63
C ILE A 146 10.60 -11.08 23.80
N PRO A 147 9.58 -10.44 24.39
CA PRO A 147 8.67 -9.56 23.63
C PRO A 147 9.39 -8.40 22.92
N ASN A 148 10.45 -7.84 23.52
CA ASN A 148 11.24 -6.78 22.89
C ASN A 148 12.06 -7.32 21.71
N ALA A 149 12.63 -8.52 21.84
CA ALA A 149 13.29 -9.22 20.73
C ALA A 149 12.35 -9.42 19.54
N LEU A 150 11.12 -9.87 19.80
CA LEU A 150 10.07 -9.99 18.77
C LEU A 150 9.71 -8.63 18.17
N GLY A 151 9.70 -7.57 18.99
CA GLY A 151 9.52 -6.19 18.53
C GLY A 151 10.62 -5.72 17.58
N TYR A 152 11.88 -6.06 17.86
CA TYR A 152 13.02 -5.76 16.99
C TYR A 152 12.99 -6.53 15.68
N MET A 153 12.58 -7.81 15.71
CA MET A 153 12.33 -8.58 14.50
C MET A 153 11.23 -7.92 13.64
N GLY A 154 10.09 -7.63 14.27
CA GLY A 154 8.98 -6.92 13.66
C GLY A 154 8.46 -7.58 12.37
N VAL A 155 7.69 -6.78 11.63
CA VAL A 155 7.02 -7.22 10.40
C VAL A 155 8.00 -7.72 9.34
N GLU A 156 9.14 -7.05 9.20
CA GLU A 156 10.12 -7.38 8.14
C GLU A 156 10.68 -8.79 8.32
N MET A 157 10.72 -9.28 9.56
CA MET A 157 11.17 -10.63 9.91
C MET A 157 10.00 -11.60 10.15
N GLY A 158 8.77 -11.23 9.78
CA GLY A 158 7.61 -12.13 9.89
C GLY A 158 6.84 -12.07 11.22
N VAL A 159 7.20 -11.16 12.13
CA VAL A 159 6.54 -11.02 13.44
C VAL A 159 5.43 -9.97 13.37
N PRO A 160 4.17 -10.33 13.68
CA PRO A 160 3.06 -9.38 13.68
C PRO A 160 3.14 -8.40 14.87
N PRO A 161 2.61 -7.18 14.72
CA PRO A 161 2.35 -6.33 15.88
C PRO A 161 1.38 -7.01 16.85
N ILE A 162 1.67 -6.98 18.16
CA ILE A 162 0.84 -7.63 19.20
C ILE A 162 -0.64 -7.20 19.12
N SER A 163 -0.90 -5.93 18.79
CA SER A 163 -2.27 -5.39 18.66
C SER A 163 -3.08 -6.04 17.54
N GLU A 164 -2.41 -6.52 16.49
CA GLU A 164 -3.03 -7.15 15.32
C GLU A 164 -3.10 -8.68 15.48
N PHE A 165 -2.29 -9.25 16.39
CA PHE A 165 -2.25 -10.69 16.65
C PHE A 165 -2.27 -11.02 18.15
N PRO A 166 -3.44 -10.93 18.82
CA PRO A 166 -3.56 -11.18 20.25
C PRO A 166 -3.07 -12.57 20.71
N LEU A 167 -3.11 -13.58 19.82
CA LEU A 167 -2.59 -14.93 20.08
C LEU A 167 -1.11 -14.93 20.45
N LEU A 168 -0.35 -13.90 20.04
CA LEU A 168 1.05 -13.77 20.42
C LEU A 168 1.24 -13.71 21.94
N ASN A 169 0.32 -13.07 22.68
CA ASN A 169 0.40 -13.04 24.14
C ASN A 169 0.21 -14.43 24.75
N ASP A 170 -0.66 -15.25 24.18
CA ASP A 170 -0.89 -16.62 24.66
C ASP A 170 0.36 -17.49 24.42
N ILE A 171 1.04 -17.30 23.28
CA ILE A 171 2.30 -17.98 22.96
C ILE A 171 3.42 -17.55 23.91
N LEU A 172 3.58 -16.25 24.14
CA LEU A 172 4.56 -15.71 25.09
C LEU A 172 4.34 -16.28 26.50
N ASN A 173 3.07 -16.33 26.94
CA ASN A 173 2.69 -16.91 28.23
C ASN A 173 2.99 -18.41 28.31
N LYS A 174 2.71 -19.17 27.24
CA LYS A 174 3.01 -20.61 27.16
C LYS A 174 4.49 -20.92 27.41
N HIS A 175 5.39 -20.06 26.93
CA HIS A 175 6.85 -20.21 27.10
C HIS A 175 7.41 -19.49 28.33
N GLY A 176 6.54 -18.87 29.14
CA GLY A 176 6.93 -18.11 30.32
C GLY A 176 7.82 -16.92 29.99
N ALA A 177 7.62 -16.29 28.83
CA ALA A 177 8.37 -15.15 28.33
C ALA A 177 8.15 -13.85 29.14
N GLU A 178 7.35 -13.90 30.20
CA GLU A 178 7.12 -12.81 31.17
C GLU A 178 7.89 -13.02 32.48
N GLY A 179 8.75 -14.04 32.55
CA GLY A 179 9.55 -14.33 33.74
C GLY A 179 10.63 -13.28 34.00
N GLU A 180 10.98 -13.10 35.28
CA GLU A 180 12.10 -12.26 35.73
C GLU A 180 13.44 -13.03 35.80
N GLU A 181 13.47 -14.27 35.30
CA GLU A 181 14.68 -15.08 35.29
C GLU A 181 15.70 -14.53 34.28
N GLU A 182 16.97 -14.44 34.70
CA GLU A 182 18.05 -14.03 33.81
C GLU A 182 18.49 -15.20 32.93
N LEU A 183 18.53 -14.96 31.62
CA LEU A 183 18.95 -15.90 30.59
C LEU A 183 20.32 -15.50 30.06
N GLY A 184 21.24 -16.46 29.95
CA GLY A 184 22.40 -16.32 29.07
C GLY A 184 22.01 -16.50 27.60
N GLN A 185 22.89 -16.16 26.68
CA GLN A 185 22.65 -16.18 25.22
C GLN A 185 22.03 -17.49 24.71
N ALA A 186 22.60 -18.65 25.08
CA ALA A 186 22.08 -19.95 24.65
C ALA A 186 20.66 -20.24 25.18
N GLN A 187 20.36 -19.82 26.41
CA GLN A 187 19.03 -20.01 27.00
C GLN A 187 18.00 -19.06 26.37
N PHE A 188 18.41 -17.82 26.07
CA PHE A 188 17.60 -16.87 25.32
C PHE A 188 17.25 -17.42 23.93
N ALA A 189 18.24 -17.92 23.19
CA ALA A 189 18.02 -18.51 21.87
C ALA A 189 17.02 -19.68 21.93
N GLN A 190 17.12 -20.57 22.93
CA GLN A 190 16.18 -21.68 23.10
C GLN A 190 14.73 -21.22 23.33
N VAL A 191 14.53 -20.23 24.19
CA VAL A 191 13.20 -19.67 24.46
C VAL A 191 12.66 -18.96 23.21
N LEU A 192 13.49 -18.14 22.57
CA LEU A 192 13.13 -17.43 21.34
C LEU A 192 12.73 -18.41 20.24
N GLN A 193 13.51 -19.47 20.01
CA GLN A 193 13.23 -20.49 18.99
C GLN A 193 11.86 -21.14 19.22
N ALA A 194 11.55 -21.54 20.46
CA ALA A 194 10.28 -22.17 20.80
C ALA A 194 9.08 -21.22 20.60
N VAL A 195 9.24 -19.94 20.95
CA VAL A 195 8.24 -18.90 20.72
C VAL A 195 8.02 -18.67 19.23
N LEU A 196 9.09 -18.55 18.43
CA LEU A 196 8.99 -18.34 16.98
C LEU A 196 8.38 -19.53 16.25
N GLN A 197 8.66 -20.76 16.70
CA GLN A 197 8.05 -21.96 16.13
C GLN A 197 6.54 -21.98 16.32
N ASP A 198 6.07 -21.77 17.56
CA ASP A 198 4.63 -21.69 17.84
C ASP A 198 3.96 -20.50 17.13
N LEU A 199 4.67 -19.38 17.00
CA LEU A 199 4.18 -18.22 16.25
C LEU A 199 4.03 -18.54 14.76
N ALA A 200 5.01 -19.22 14.17
CA ALA A 200 4.95 -19.64 12.78
C ALA A 200 3.81 -20.62 12.51
N ASP A 201 3.52 -21.51 13.46
CA ASP A 201 2.40 -22.45 13.36
C ASP A 201 1.05 -21.73 13.53
N ALA A 202 0.94 -20.82 14.49
CA ALA A 202 -0.26 -20.02 14.70
C ALA A 202 -0.58 -19.12 13.49
N LEU A 203 0.43 -18.53 12.85
CA LEU A 203 0.27 -17.74 11.63
C LEU A 203 -0.08 -18.61 10.42
N ALA A 204 0.35 -19.88 10.40
CA ALA A 204 -0.04 -20.84 9.37
C ALA A 204 -1.56 -21.12 9.41
N GLU A 205 -2.10 -21.25 10.62
CA GLU A 205 -3.54 -21.46 10.84
C GLU A 205 -4.34 -20.19 10.59
N LYS A 206 -3.80 -19.04 11.02
CA LYS A 206 -4.45 -17.74 10.90
C LYS A 206 -3.43 -16.66 10.55
N LEU A 207 -3.30 -16.42 9.24
CA LEU A 207 -2.45 -15.36 8.73
C LEU A 207 -2.91 -13.96 9.20
N VAL A 208 -1.97 -13.03 9.19
CA VAL A 208 -2.21 -11.61 9.50
C VAL A 208 -1.87 -10.76 8.28
N VAL A 209 -2.80 -9.91 7.86
CA VAL A 209 -2.61 -8.98 6.74
C VAL A 209 -2.80 -7.55 7.22
N PHE A 210 -1.87 -6.67 6.88
CA PHE A 210 -2.02 -5.24 7.13
C PHE A 210 -1.49 -4.41 5.98
N VAL A 211 -2.06 -3.21 5.86
CA VAL A 211 -1.65 -2.22 4.87
C VAL A 211 -0.38 -1.53 5.36
N ARG A 212 0.63 -1.53 4.51
CA ARG A 212 1.84 -0.73 4.70
C ARG A 212 1.55 0.71 4.28
N ASN A 213 2.09 1.66 5.04
CA ASN A 213 2.02 3.07 4.68
C ASN A 213 3.04 3.42 3.58
N ILE A 214 2.92 2.74 2.44
CA ILE A 214 3.77 2.91 1.26
C ILE A 214 2.86 3.38 0.12
N LYS A 215 3.16 4.55 -0.42
CA LYS A 215 2.42 5.10 -1.56
C LYS A 215 3.08 4.65 -2.86
N ILE A 216 2.33 3.95 -3.71
CA ILE A 216 2.78 3.58 -5.04
C ILE A 216 2.38 4.64 -6.06
N THR A 217 3.33 5.02 -6.90
CA THR A 217 3.12 5.85 -8.08
C THR A 217 3.35 5.02 -9.33
N ASN A 218 2.28 4.54 -9.96
CA ASN A 218 2.34 3.57 -11.07
C ASN A 218 1.96 4.15 -12.45
N GLY A 219 1.91 5.48 -12.58
CA GLY A 219 1.52 6.18 -13.81
C GLY A 219 0.03 6.09 -14.19
N SER A 220 -0.83 5.40 -13.42
CA SER A 220 -2.27 5.25 -13.78
C SER A 220 -2.97 6.59 -13.97
N LYS A 221 -2.70 7.55 -13.08
CA LYS A 221 -3.26 8.91 -13.15
C LYS A 221 -2.79 9.67 -14.38
N LEU A 222 -1.51 9.51 -14.76
CA LEU A 222 -0.96 10.09 -15.97
C LEU A 222 -1.59 9.48 -17.22
N ARG A 223 -1.72 8.15 -17.29
CA ARG A 223 -2.40 7.49 -18.41
C ARG A 223 -3.85 7.93 -18.56
N LYS A 224 -4.57 8.14 -17.43
CA LYS A 224 -5.93 8.71 -17.44
C LYS A 224 -5.96 10.16 -17.91
N LEU A 225 -5.02 10.99 -17.47
CA LEU A 225 -4.86 12.38 -17.92
C LEU A 225 -4.61 12.43 -19.44
N LEU A 226 -3.66 11.63 -19.92
CA LEU A 226 -3.31 11.52 -21.34
C LEU A 226 -4.48 11.05 -22.21
N SER A 227 -5.35 10.20 -21.66
CA SER A 227 -6.56 9.72 -22.36
C SER A 227 -7.73 10.72 -22.32
N ASN A 228 -7.64 11.79 -21.52
CA ASN A 228 -8.68 12.80 -21.38
C ASN A 228 -8.22 14.14 -21.94
N GLU A 229 -8.54 14.38 -23.21
CA GLU A 229 -8.09 15.57 -23.95
C GLU A 229 -8.43 16.89 -23.24
N LYS A 230 -9.61 17.00 -22.63
CA LYS A 230 -10.03 18.21 -21.91
C LYS A 230 -9.14 18.47 -20.69
N GLN A 231 -8.84 17.43 -19.91
CA GLN A 231 -7.98 17.56 -18.73
C GLN A 231 -6.52 17.81 -19.12
N LEU A 232 -6.03 17.11 -20.14
CA LEU A 232 -4.70 17.31 -20.69
C LEU A 232 -4.50 18.75 -21.17
N ASN A 233 -5.46 19.30 -21.94
CA ASN A 233 -5.39 20.67 -22.43
C ASN A 233 -5.37 21.69 -21.28
N ASN A 234 -6.15 21.48 -20.22
CA ASN A 234 -6.11 22.35 -19.05
C ASN A 234 -4.73 22.33 -18.35
N VAL A 235 -4.10 21.16 -18.22
CA VAL A 235 -2.74 21.06 -17.67
C VAL A 235 -1.75 21.80 -18.56
N ILE A 236 -1.83 21.57 -19.88
CA ILE A 236 -0.96 22.23 -20.86
C ILE A 236 -1.12 23.76 -20.81
N GLU A 237 -2.35 24.27 -20.76
CA GLU A 237 -2.64 25.71 -20.61
C GLU A 237 -2.07 26.29 -19.32
N LYS A 238 -2.06 25.55 -18.21
CA LYS A 238 -1.43 26.01 -16.97
C LYS A 238 0.08 26.14 -17.11
N ILE A 239 0.73 25.17 -17.76
CA ILE A 239 2.17 25.20 -18.03
C ILE A 239 2.50 26.37 -18.99
N PHE A 240 1.68 26.60 -20.02
CA PHE A 240 1.80 27.76 -20.90
C PHE A 240 1.75 29.08 -20.15
N ARG A 241 0.81 29.24 -19.22
CA ARG A 241 0.72 30.45 -18.38
C ARG A 241 1.98 30.65 -17.54
N GLU A 242 2.58 29.58 -17.03
CA GLU A 242 3.86 29.69 -16.33
C GLU A 242 5.00 30.14 -17.23
N ARG A 243 5.03 29.65 -18.47
CA ARG A 243 5.98 30.10 -19.49
C ARG A 243 5.84 31.59 -19.75
N ASP A 244 4.63 32.09 -19.99
CA ASP A 244 4.39 33.51 -20.29
C ASP A 244 4.77 34.43 -19.11
N ASN A 245 4.64 33.94 -17.88
CA ASN A 245 5.01 34.66 -16.66
C ASN A 245 6.52 34.69 -16.40
N LYS A 246 7.25 33.65 -16.82
CA LYS A 246 8.70 33.51 -16.65
C LYS A 246 9.38 34.03 -17.93
N LYS A 247 9.82 35.30 -17.92
CA LYS A 247 10.54 35.99 -19.03
C LYS A 247 11.54 35.06 -19.75
N ASP A 248 11.75 35.28 -21.06
CA ASP A 248 12.58 34.57 -22.09
C ASP A 248 13.98 33.99 -21.71
N VAL A 249 14.39 34.05 -20.45
CA VAL A 249 15.68 33.55 -19.94
C VAL A 249 15.63 32.07 -19.55
N ILE A 250 14.45 31.52 -19.22
CA ILE A 250 14.28 30.12 -18.81
C ILE A 250 13.77 29.31 -20.02
N GLY A 251 14.44 28.19 -20.34
CA GLY A 251 14.03 27.32 -21.45
C GLY A 251 12.71 26.60 -21.19
N SER A 252 12.02 26.21 -22.27
CA SER A 252 10.74 25.50 -22.20
C SER A 252 10.81 24.22 -21.37
N ILE A 253 11.94 23.50 -21.43
CA ILE A 253 12.17 22.25 -20.69
C ILE A 253 12.22 22.53 -19.18
N GLU A 254 12.93 23.57 -18.76
CA GLU A 254 13.03 23.95 -17.35
C GLU A 254 11.70 24.44 -16.79
N ILE A 255 10.88 25.12 -17.59
CA ILE A 255 9.52 25.51 -17.20
C ILE A 255 8.63 24.29 -16.99
N ILE A 256 8.66 23.32 -17.93
CA ILE A 256 7.87 22.08 -17.79
C ILE A 256 8.35 21.29 -16.58
N ARG A 257 9.68 21.12 -16.41
CA ARG A 257 10.25 20.43 -15.25
C ARG A 257 9.80 21.07 -13.95
N GLY A 258 9.97 22.39 -13.80
CA GLY A 258 9.55 23.12 -12.60
C GLY A 258 8.05 22.95 -12.32
N PHE A 259 7.19 23.05 -13.34
CA PHE A 259 5.76 22.82 -13.17
C PHE A 259 5.45 21.40 -12.66
N LEU A 260 6.10 20.38 -13.22
CA LEU A 260 5.90 18.98 -12.82
C LEU A 260 6.47 18.68 -11.43
N GLU A 261 7.54 19.34 -11.01
CA GLU A 261 8.09 19.23 -9.66
C GLU A 261 7.15 19.87 -8.63
N GLU A 262 6.59 21.04 -8.94
CA GLU A 262 5.66 21.77 -8.07
C GLU A 262 4.27 21.10 -7.99
N ASN A 263 3.74 20.62 -9.11
CA ASN A 263 2.37 20.10 -9.24
C ASN A 263 2.31 18.56 -9.32
N GLY A 264 3.45 17.89 -9.22
CA GLY A 264 3.56 16.45 -9.50
C GLY A 264 2.62 15.58 -8.69
N LYS A 265 2.40 15.92 -7.40
CA LYS A 265 1.49 15.17 -6.53
C LYS A 265 0.06 15.08 -7.08
N GLU A 266 -0.45 16.14 -7.71
CA GLU A 266 -1.79 16.18 -8.30
C GLU A 266 -1.87 15.36 -9.60
N LEU A 267 -0.79 15.39 -10.39
CA LEU A 267 -0.66 14.63 -11.64
C LEU A 267 -0.38 13.14 -11.40
N GLY A 268 -0.06 12.75 -10.16
CA GLY A 268 0.33 11.39 -9.82
C GLY A 268 1.78 11.09 -10.21
N LEU A 269 2.67 12.07 -10.07
CA LEU A 269 4.12 11.93 -10.09
C LEU A 269 4.67 11.75 -8.66
N PRO A 270 5.79 11.06 -8.51
CA PRO A 270 6.51 11.02 -7.24
C PRO A 270 7.13 12.39 -6.95
N PRO A 271 7.31 12.80 -5.68
CA PRO A 271 8.04 14.02 -5.35
C PRO A 271 9.47 13.93 -5.90
N SER A 272 9.93 14.94 -6.64
CA SER A 272 11.20 14.90 -7.38
C SER A 272 12.42 14.62 -6.52
N GLU A 273 12.40 15.02 -5.25
CA GLU A 273 13.49 14.82 -4.29
C GLU A 273 13.20 13.68 -3.27
N ALA A 274 12.26 12.78 -3.58
CA ALA A 274 11.87 11.72 -2.64
C ALA A 274 13.01 10.74 -2.32
N ASN A 275 13.77 10.32 -3.34
CA ASN A 275 14.96 9.47 -3.21
C ASN A 275 15.77 9.51 -4.52
N GLU A 276 16.95 8.89 -4.51
CA GLU A 276 17.86 8.83 -5.66
C GLU A 276 17.22 8.22 -6.91
N ALA A 277 16.43 7.15 -6.78
CA ALA A 277 15.77 6.52 -7.92
C ALA A 277 14.75 7.47 -8.59
N VAL A 278 14.05 8.30 -7.81
CA VAL A 278 13.13 9.31 -8.35
C VAL A 278 13.89 10.45 -9.02
N VAL A 279 15.00 10.91 -8.43
CA VAL A 279 15.85 11.93 -9.07
C VAL A 279 16.34 11.44 -10.43
N LEU A 280 16.84 10.19 -10.48
CA LEU A 280 17.28 9.55 -11.72
C LEU A 280 16.15 9.36 -12.73
N LEU A 281 14.92 9.07 -12.28
CA LEU A 281 13.74 9.01 -13.15
C LEU A 281 13.49 10.36 -13.82
N TYR A 282 13.47 11.45 -13.05
CA TYR A 282 13.30 12.81 -13.61
C TYR A 282 14.44 13.13 -14.59
N ASP A 283 15.68 12.93 -14.18
CA ASP A 283 16.83 13.22 -15.04
C ASP A 283 16.82 12.39 -16.32
N ALA A 284 16.42 11.12 -16.27
CA ALA A 284 16.29 10.26 -17.46
C ALA A 284 15.20 10.76 -18.42
N VAL A 285 14.01 11.10 -17.91
CA VAL A 285 12.90 11.62 -18.75
C VAL A 285 13.32 12.90 -19.48
N PHE A 286 14.06 13.78 -18.81
CA PHE A 286 14.47 15.08 -19.35
C PHE A 286 15.78 15.04 -20.16
N ALA A 287 16.70 14.11 -19.87
CA ALA A 287 17.97 13.97 -20.59
C ALA A 287 17.76 13.66 -22.09
N ASP A 288 16.78 12.82 -22.39
CA ASP A 288 16.40 12.46 -23.76
C ASP A 288 15.93 13.66 -24.61
N LEU A 289 15.58 14.79 -23.96
CA LEU A 289 15.01 15.97 -24.60
C LEU A 289 16.06 17.07 -24.85
N GLY A 290 17.24 16.97 -24.23
CA GLY A 290 18.30 17.99 -24.24
C GLY A 290 18.96 18.27 -25.60
N SER A 291 18.61 17.52 -26.65
CA SER A 291 19.03 17.81 -28.03
C SER A 291 17.94 18.48 -28.88
N ALA A 292 16.69 18.52 -28.41
CA ALA A 292 15.55 19.12 -29.09
C ALA A 292 15.31 20.56 -28.60
N LYS A 293 16.06 21.50 -29.20
CA LYS A 293 15.79 22.95 -29.28
C LYS A 293 15.19 23.63 -28.02
N ASN A 294 16.04 24.33 -27.27
CA ASN A 294 15.71 25.24 -26.16
C ASN A 294 14.84 26.48 -26.53
N ALA A 295 14.11 26.46 -27.64
CA ALA A 295 13.22 27.54 -28.06
C ALA A 295 12.08 27.02 -28.94
N PHE A 296 11.14 26.28 -28.35
CA PHE A 296 9.86 26.00 -28.99
C PHE A 296 9.08 27.31 -29.07
N LYS A 297 9.07 27.94 -30.25
CA LYS A 297 8.38 29.23 -30.47
C LYS A 297 6.91 29.03 -30.84
N GLU A 298 6.55 27.84 -31.30
CA GLU A 298 5.20 27.49 -31.72
C GLU A 298 4.47 26.72 -30.62
N ASP A 299 3.22 27.10 -30.37
CA ASP A 299 2.41 26.51 -29.31
C ASP A 299 2.12 25.02 -29.55
N ASP A 300 2.01 24.60 -30.81
CA ASP A 300 1.80 23.20 -31.15
C ASP A 300 3.02 22.34 -30.80
N GLU A 301 4.24 22.82 -31.05
CA GLU A 301 5.45 22.08 -30.69
C GLU A 301 5.62 21.97 -29.16
N PHE A 302 5.25 23.02 -28.41
CA PHE A 302 5.28 23.00 -26.94
C PHE A 302 4.25 22.01 -26.38
N ARG A 303 3.05 21.96 -26.97
CA ARG A 303 2.00 21.02 -26.57
C ARG A 303 2.45 19.56 -26.76
N GLU A 304 3.04 19.24 -27.91
CA GLU A 304 3.56 17.89 -28.15
C GLU A 304 4.71 17.55 -27.19
N LEU A 305 5.60 18.50 -26.90
CA LEU A 305 6.66 18.28 -25.90
C LEU A 305 6.12 17.93 -24.52
N VAL A 306 5.11 18.65 -24.02
CA VAL A 306 4.49 18.35 -22.72
C VAL A 306 3.89 16.94 -22.75
N LYS A 307 3.21 16.58 -23.83
CA LYS A 307 2.60 15.26 -23.98
C LYS A 307 3.66 14.16 -23.99
N ASP A 308 4.73 14.31 -24.76
CA ASP A 308 5.85 13.36 -24.82
C ASP A 308 6.50 13.17 -23.43
N ILE A 309 6.70 14.25 -22.67
CA ILE A 309 7.23 14.17 -21.30
C ILE A 309 6.29 13.36 -20.40
N LEU A 310 5.00 13.68 -20.42
CA LEU A 310 4.00 12.99 -19.59
C LEU A 310 3.88 11.51 -19.98
N GLU A 311 3.98 11.16 -21.26
CA GLU A 311 3.99 9.79 -21.75
C GLU A 311 5.21 9.00 -21.26
N LYS A 312 6.39 9.64 -21.16
CA LYS A 312 7.59 9.00 -20.61
C LYS A 312 7.50 8.71 -19.11
N PHE A 313 6.76 9.53 -18.36
CA PHE A 313 6.50 9.27 -16.94
C PHE A 313 5.40 8.23 -16.70
N ALA A 314 4.52 8.01 -17.69
CA ALA A 314 3.33 7.18 -17.57
C ALA A 314 3.61 5.68 -17.74
#